data_AF-A2E330-F1
#
_entry.id   AF-A2E330-F1
#
_cell.length_a   1.000
_cell.length_b   1.000
_cell.length_c   1.000
_cell.angle_alpha   90.00
_cell.angle_beta   90.00
_cell.angle_gamma   90.00
#
_symmetry.space_group_name_H-M   'P 1'
#
loop_
_entity.id
_entity.type
_entity.pdbx_description
1 polymer ?
#
loop_
_entity_poly.entity_id
_entity_poly.type
_entity_poly.pdbx_seq_one_letter_code
_entity_poly.pdbx_strand_id
1 'polypeptide(L)'
;MVLIQLNNSTLQRINDYNAQDKVTLTINNIEIVFNKSFAIAISQMIYSQYLLDKNIDKIDINSDIISNDTYNILKDFFQYRTTELDVDETVLKDLLHVGMSLEIQELIDLYKSNVIDKTKLDITNCIQLLEFYMDFSWNDKLIECTNFIAEHFYEIDQNQLKVISKKFGVDILEQILNNKKFEITNEDSLAKFIISLAREDIVFSSLFENIYFEFCSEETIREMKDFVNSDNYQDVVNSLVDSIIRSRDPKNKDRCCEKKVTNYFESGNVVMSVSSIGSGSAEIINKYRNDTYFISQNIPNSWVEWKLKQNYLIQPTSYIVRTSPNYMSFINKLRSWKVEGLTINGETKVIHKVSNSLLNEGEIRKYDIISNDKFVSFKLIQTGKNNDNHDKLLIDVFDFSGKLFEI
;
A
#
# COMPACT_ATOMS: atom_id res chain seq x y z
N MET A 1 -28.45 -17.32 44.33
CA MET A 1 -29.10 -15.99 44.31
C MET A 1 -28.24 -15.12 43.40
N VAL A 2 -28.73 -14.79 42.20
CA VAL A 2 -27.96 -14.05 41.20
C VAL A 2 -28.27 -12.57 41.37
N LEU A 3 -27.25 -11.77 41.69
CA LEU A 3 -27.35 -10.32 41.77
C LEU A 3 -27.15 -9.78 40.35
N ILE A 4 -28.22 -9.30 39.73
CA ILE A 4 -28.18 -8.71 38.39
C ILE A 4 -28.15 -7.19 38.56
N GLN A 5 -27.04 -6.56 38.19
CA GLN A 5 -26.97 -5.10 38.04
C GLN A 5 -27.58 -4.73 36.68
N LEU A 6 -28.79 -4.16 36.72
CA LEU A 6 -29.45 -3.58 35.56
C LEU A 6 -28.86 -2.19 35.30
N ASN A 7 -27.85 -2.10 34.45
CA ASN A 7 -27.23 -0.84 34.05
C ASN A 7 -27.99 -0.24 32.84
N ASN A 8 -29.24 0.18 33.06
CA ASN A 8 -30.07 0.79 32.04
C ASN A 8 -30.26 2.28 32.38
N SER A 9 -29.51 3.13 31.69
CA SER A 9 -29.50 4.58 31.89
C SER A 9 -30.89 5.19 31.68
N THR A 10 -31.67 4.69 30.73
CA THR A 10 -33.04 5.16 30.45
C THR A 10 -33.97 4.94 31.65
N LEU A 11 -33.92 3.76 32.27
CA LEU A 11 -34.74 3.44 33.46
C LEU A 11 -34.30 4.23 34.70
N GLN A 12 -33.01 4.48 34.85
CA GLN A 12 -32.48 5.29 35.94
C GLN A 12 -32.92 6.75 35.79
N ARG A 13 -32.80 7.32 34.58
CA ARG A 13 -33.20 8.71 34.25
C ARG A 13 -34.71 8.95 34.39
N ILE A 14 -35.56 7.97 34.05
CA ILE A 14 -37.03 8.08 34.16
C ILE A 14 -37.49 8.08 35.62
N ASN A 15 -36.82 7.32 36.50
CA ASN A 15 -37.18 7.24 37.92
C ASN A 15 -36.90 8.53 38.72
N ASP A 16 -36.06 9.43 38.19
CA ASP A 16 -35.61 10.65 38.89
C ASP A 16 -36.50 11.90 38.65
N TYR A 17 -37.68 11.79 38.01
CA TYR A 17 -38.41 12.96 37.45
C TYR A 17 -39.81 13.28 38.04
N ASN A 18 -40.20 14.58 37.94
CA ASN A 18 -41.50 15.18 38.30
C ASN A 18 -42.22 15.78 37.06
N ALA A 19 -43.44 15.35 36.79
CA ALA A 19 -44.18 15.62 35.54
C ALA A 19 -44.61 17.09 35.31
N GLN A 20 -43.98 17.79 34.34
CA GLN A 20 -44.59 18.68 33.30
C GLN A 20 -43.70 19.83 32.79
N ASP A 21 -42.40 19.86 33.07
CA ASP A 21 -41.53 20.96 32.66
C ASP A 21 -41.10 20.90 31.18
N LYS A 22 -40.92 22.07 30.56
CA LYS A 22 -40.41 22.23 29.18
C LYS A 22 -39.01 22.81 29.22
N VAL A 23 -38.14 22.37 28.29
CA VAL A 23 -36.81 22.95 28.08
C VAL A 23 -36.74 23.55 26.69
N THR A 24 -36.07 24.70 26.59
CA THR A 24 -35.74 25.34 25.32
C THR A 24 -34.30 25.01 24.97
N LEU A 25 -34.10 24.29 23.87
CA LEU A 25 -32.79 24.04 23.28
C LEU A 25 -32.56 25.06 22.17
N THR A 26 -31.48 25.84 22.27
CA THR A 26 -31.09 26.79 21.24
C THR A 26 -29.91 26.20 20.46
N ILE A 27 -30.11 25.90 19.17
CA ILE A 27 -29.04 25.46 18.28
C ILE A 27 -28.76 26.57 17.28
N ASN A 28 -27.55 27.17 17.28
CA ASN A 28 -27.18 28.29 16.40
C ASN A 28 -28.25 29.42 16.33
N ASN A 29 -28.78 29.85 17.48
CA ASN A 29 -29.86 30.83 17.61
C ASN A 29 -31.28 30.38 17.18
N ILE A 30 -31.48 29.10 16.85
CA ILE A 30 -32.82 28.54 16.59
C ILE A 30 -33.32 27.85 17.85
N GLU A 31 -34.43 28.36 18.41
CA GLU A 31 -35.07 27.80 19.60
C GLU A 31 -35.98 26.60 19.25
N ILE A 32 -35.76 25.49 19.94
CA ILE A 32 -36.55 24.26 19.87
C ILE A 32 -37.07 23.97 21.28
N VAL A 33 -38.38 24.08 21.48
CA VAL A 33 -39.03 23.81 22.77
C VAL A 33 -39.59 22.39 22.76
N PHE A 34 -39.19 21.58 23.73
CA PHE A 34 -39.71 20.22 23.91
C PHE A 34 -39.74 19.80 25.38
N ASN A 35 -40.24 18.59 25.63
CA ASN A 35 -40.46 18.10 26.99
C ASN A 35 -39.13 17.83 27.70
N LYS A 36 -38.96 18.37 28.92
CA LYS A 36 -37.77 18.17 29.75
C LYS A 36 -37.51 16.69 30.03
N SER A 37 -38.56 15.90 30.22
CA SER A 37 -38.43 14.45 30.43
C SER A 37 -37.86 13.74 29.20
N PHE A 38 -38.27 14.17 28.01
CA PHE A 38 -37.75 13.62 26.76
C PHE A 38 -36.28 14.02 26.56
N ALA A 39 -35.95 15.28 26.84
CA ALA A 39 -34.59 15.81 26.77
C ALA A 39 -33.61 15.06 27.67
N ILE A 40 -34.01 14.83 28.93
CA ILE A 40 -33.21 14.08 29.90
C ILE A 40 -33.08 12.61 29.50
N ALA A 41 -34.16 11.99 28.99
CA ALA A 41 -34.12 10.59 28.62
C ALA A 41 -33.15 10.32 27.47
N ILE A 42 -33.15 11.19 26.45
CA ILE A 42 -32.45 10.96 25.19
C ILE A 42 -31.01 11.50 25.15
N SER A 43 -30.71 12.57 25.89
CA SER A 43 -29.40 13.22 25.89
C SER A 43 -28.68 13.06 27.22
N GLN A 44 -27.48 12.45 27.18
CA GLN A 44 -26.63 12.33 28.37
C GLN A 44 -26.08 13.70 28.82
N MET A 45 -25.80 14.60 27.89
CA MET A 45 -25.36 15.97 28.21
C MET A 45 -26.44 16.72 29.00
N ILE A 46 -27.69 16.69 28.52
CA ILE A 46 -28.81 17.36 29.19
C ILE A 46 -29.07 16.77 30.57
N TYR A 47 -28.99 15.44 30.72
CA TYR A 47 -29.09 14.79 32.03
C TYR A 47 -27.98 15.24 32.98
N SER A 48 -26.74 15.30 32.50
CA SER A 48 -25.59 15.72 33.31
C SER A 48 -25.72 17.16 33.77
N GLN A 49 -26.20 18.05 32.90
CA GLN A 49 -26.50 19.44 33.27
C GLN A 49 -27.66 19.52 34.26
N TYR A 50 -28.73 18.76 34.07
CA TYR A 50 -29.87 18.72 35.00
C TYR A 50 -29.50 18.23 36.41
N LEU A 51 -28.54 17.30 36.53
CA LEU A 51 -28.01 16.87 37.82
C LEU A 51 -27.27 17.99 38.56
N LEU A 52 -26.62 18.90 37.83
CA LEU A 52 -25.93 20.06 38.39
C LEU A 52 -26.90 21.19 38.75
N ASP A 53 -27.89 21.46 37.89
CA ASP A 53 -28.94 22.44 38.13
C ASP A 53 -30.32 21.90 37.71
N LYS A 54 -31.16 21.65 38.70
CA LYS A 54 -32.51 21.09 38.52
C LYS A 54 -33.47 22.06 37.82
N ASN A 55 -33.17 23.36 37.83
CA ASN A 55 -34.01 24.41 37.25
C ASN A 55 -33.55 24.83 35.84
N ILE A 56 -32.76 24.01 35.14
CA ILE A 56 -32.37 24.32 33.77
C ILE A 56 -33.60 24.32 32.86
N ASP A 57 -33.85 25.49 32.26
CA ASP A 57 -34.92 25.73 31.30
C ASP A 57 -34.40 26.07 29.90
N LYS A 58 -33.09 26.38 29.79
CA LYS A 58 -32.42 26.76 28.53
C LYS A 58 -31.08 26.06 28.39
N ILE A 59 -30.82 25.52 27.20
CA ILE A 59 -29.58 24.86 26.82
C ILE A 59 -29.16 25.40 25.46
N ASP A 60 -27.96 25.97 25.38
CA ASP A 60 -27.44 26.56 24.15
C ASP A 60 -26.32 25.69 23.58
N ILE A 61 -26.40 25.39 22.28
CA ILE A 61 -25.44 24.57 21.54
C ILE A 61 -25.09 25.28 20.23
N ASN A 62 -23.81 25.27 19.90
CA ASN A 62 -23.33 25.62 18.58
C ASN A 62 -22.89 24.34 17.87
N SER A 63 -23.48 24.05 16.71
CA SER A 63 -23.13 22.89 15.89
C SER A 63 -23.04 23.33 14.44
N ASP A 64 -22.06 22.85 13.69
CA ASP A 64 -21.91 23.20 12.27
C ASP A 64 -23.00 22.49 11.44
N ILE A 65 -24.14 23.14 11.26
CA ILE A 65 -25.29 22.64 10.50
C ILE A 65 -25.31 23.35 9.14
N ILE A 66 -25.28 22.58 8.06
CA ILE A 66 -25.24 23.09 6.70
C ILE A 66 -26.65 23.21 6.12
N SER A 67 -27.54 22.25 6.40
CA SER A 67 -28.89 22.22 5.87
C SER A 67 -29.92 22.81 6.83
N ASN A 68 -30.76 23.70 6.32
CA ASN A 68 -31.86 24.26 7.09
C ASN A 68 -32.97 23.22 7.38
N ASP A 69 -33.02 22.15 6.60
CA ASP A 69 -33.99 21.05 6.77
C ASP A 69 -33.68 20.21 8.01
N THR A 70 -32.42 20.16 8.43
CA THR A 70 -31.98 19.51 9.67
C THR A 70 -32.72 20.05 10.89
N TYR A 71 -32.95 21.38 10.97
CA TYR A 71 -33.67 21.98 12.10
C TYR A 71 -35.14 21.56 12.14
N ASN A 72 -35.78 21.34 10.99
CA ASN A 72 -37.17 20.90 10.93
C ASN A 72 -37.29 19.44 11.34
N ILE A 73 -36.36 18.59 10.88
CA ILE A 73 -36.31 17.17 11.24
C ILE A 73 -35.99 17.00 12.74
N LEU A 74 -35.09 17.81 13.31
CA LEU A 74 -34.83 17.81 14.75
C LEU A 74 -36.07 18.24 15.53
N LYS A 75 -36.79 19.27 15.09
CA LYS A 75 -38.06 19.68 15.72
C LYS A 75 -39.08 18.54 15.69
N ASP A 76 -39.22 17.85 14.57
CA ASP A 76 -40.15 16.73 14.45
C ASP A 76 -39.72 15.51 15.26
N PHE A 77 -38.42 15.25 15.37
CA PHE A 77 -37.85 14.21 16.22
C PHE A 77 -38.09 14.50 17.71
N PHE A 78 -37.77 15.71 18.19
CA PHE A 78 -37.99 16.11 19.57
C PHE A 78 -39.47 16.26 19.95
N GLN A 79 -40.35 16.46 18.97
CA GLN A 79 -41.80 16.50 19.15
C GLN A 79 -42.50 15.17 18.84
N TYR A 80 -41.73 14.10 18.52
CA TYR A 80 -42.21 12.75 18.24
C TYR A 80 -43.24 12.66 17.10
N ARG A 81 -43.13 13.54 16.09
CA ARG A 81 -44.16 13.71 15.05
C ARG A 81 -44.03 12.75 13.87
N THR A 82 -42.87 12.15 13.63
CA THR A 82 -42.63 11.31 12.45
C THR A 82 -41.81 10.07 12.78
N THR A 83 -42.29 8.91 12.35
CA THR A 83 -41.64 7.60 12.49
C THR A 83 -40.83 7.18 11.25
N GLU A 84 -40.98 7.92 10.15
CA GLU A 84 -40.30 7.67 8.88
C GLU A 84 -39.71 9.00 8.40
N LEU A 85 -38.41 9.00 8.10
CA LEU A 85 -37.69 10.18 7.63
C LEU A 85 -36.98 9.78 6.33
N ASP A 86 -37.31 10.45 5.22
CA ASP A 86 -36.54 10.40 3.98
C ASP A 86 -35.49 11.52 4.07
N VAL A 87 -34.24 11.12 4.33
CA VAL A 87 -33.19 12.06 4.75
C VAL A 87 -32.00 11.94 3.82
N ASP A 88 -31.59 13.07 3.26
CA ASP A 88 -30.38 13.18 2.46
C ASP A 88 -29.12 12.99 3.32
N GLU A 89 -28.04 12.54 2.68
CA GLU A 89 -26.75 12.24 3.33
C GLU A 89 -26.14 13.45 4.07
N THR A 90 -26.42 14.66 3.59
CA THR A 90 -26.02 15.93 4.22
C THR A 90 -26.76 16.17 5.54
N VAL A 91 -28.07 15.93 5.55
CA VAL A 91 -28.89 16.06 6.76
C VAL A 91 -28.53 14.98 7.78
N LEU A 92 -28.18 13.77 7.33
CA LEU A 92 -27.65 12.72 8.21
C LEU A 92 -26.33 13.15 8.89
N LYS A 93 -25.42 13.82 8.18
CA LYS A 93 -24.19 14.39 8.77
C LYS A 93 -24.50 15.51 9.76
N ASP A 94 -25.43 16.41 9.45
CA ASP A 94 -25.83 17.45 10.39
C ASP A 94 -26.49 16.87 11.66
N LEU A 95 -27.34 15.85 11.51
CA LEU A 95 -27.97 15.13 12.62
C LEU A 95 -26.93 14.42 13.51
N LEU A 96 -25.87 13.90 12.90
CA LEU A 96 -24.73 13.34 13.63
C LEU A 96 -24.02 14.40 14.46
N HIS A 97 -23.69 15.56 13.88
CA HIS A 97 -23.02 16.64 14.61
C HIS A 97 -23.85 17.12 15.81
N VAL A 98 -25.16 17.18 15.64
CA VAL A 98 -26.11 17.49 16.74
C VAL A 98 -26.16 16.36 17.76
N GLY A 99 -26.20 15.10 17.31
CA GLY A 99 -26.15 13.91 18.17
C GLY A 99 -24.88 13.84 19.00
N MET A 100 -23.72 14.20 18.43
CA MET A 100 -22.44 14.32 19.14
C MET A 100 -22.50 15.46 20.16
N SER A 101 -22.96 16.65 19.76
CA SER A 101 -23.01 17.83 20.63
C SER A 101 -23.94 17.62 21.83
N LEU A 102 -25.02 16.84 21.66
CA LEU A 102 -25.99 16.53 22.69
C LEU A 102 -25.73 15.18 23.39
N GLU A 103 -24.75 14.39 22.96
CA GLU A 103 -24.55 13.01 23.41
C GLU A 103 -25.84 12.15 23.31
N ILE A 104 -26.53 12.21 22.17
CA ILE A 104 -27.73 11.41 21.87
C ILE A 104 -27.33 10.16 21.06
N GLN A 105 -27.41 8.99 21.69
CA GLN A 105 -27.01 7.72 21.07
C GLN A 105 -27.91 7.32 19.91
N GLU A 106 -29.21 7.58 20.00
CA GLU A 106 -30.19 7.21 18.99
C GLU A 106 -29.92 7.90 17.64
N LEU A 107 -29.47 9.16 17.65
CA LEU A 107 -29.10 9.90 16.43
C LEU A 107 -27.79 9.39 15.84
N ILE A 108 -26.84 9.00 16.70
CA ILE A 108 -25.57 8.39 16.29
C ILE A 108 -25.82 7.02 15.62
N ASP A 109 -26.69 6.19 16.23
CA ASP A 109 -27.05 4.87 15.72
C ASP A 109 -27.84 4.93 14.41
N LEU A 110 -28.63 5.99 14.18
CA LEU A 110 -29.31 6.25 12.91
C LEU A 110 -28.33 6.47 11.76
N TYR A 111 -27.26 7.25 12.01
CA TYR A 111 -26.20 7.45 11.01
C TYR A 111 -25.44 6.15 10.74
N LYS A 112 -25.13 5.40 11.81
CA LYS A 112 -24.46 4.09 11.73
C LYS A 112 -25.19 3.11 10.81
N SER A 113 -26.47 2.90 11.09
CA SER A 113 -27.28 1.86 10.43
C SER A 113 -27.57 2.18 8.96
N ASN A 114 -27.62 3.47 8.62
CA ASN A 114 -28.04 3.91 7.29
C ASN A 114 -26.90 4.27 6.35
N VAL A 115 -25.83 4.88 6.86
CA VAL A 115 -24.70 5.33 6.05
C VAL A 115 -23.55 4.34 6.15
N ILE A 116 -23.11 4.06 7.37
CA ILE A 116 -21.84 3.37 7.63
C ILE A 116 -21.91 1.87 7.36
N ASP A 117 -22.97 1.20 7.81
CA ASP A 117 -23.11 -0.24 7.57
C ASP A 117 -23.38 -0.56 6.09
N LYS A 118 -23.73 0.45 5.28
CA LYS A 118 -23.98 0.32 3.83
C LYS A 118 -22.82 0.85 2.96
N THR A 119 -21.94 1.70 3.49
CA THR A 119 -20.79 2.22 2.73
C THR A 119 -19.67 1.20 2.70
N LYS A 120 -19.19 0.88 1.50
CA LYS A 120 -17.97 0.10 1.32
C LYS A 120 -16.78 1.05 1.46
N LEU A 121 -15.72 0.58 2.13
CA LEU A 121 -14.45 1.30 2.18
C LEU A 121 -13.91 1.53 0.77
N ASP A 122 -13.65 2.79 0.45
CA ASP A 122 -13.01 3.23 -0.78
C ASP A 122 -11.92 4.28 -0.47
N ILE A 123 -11.06 4.55 -1.44
CA ILE A 123 -9.90 5.45 -1.30
C ILE A 123 -10.33 6.89 -0.96
N THR A 124 -11.50 7.32 -1.41
CA THR A 124 -12.04 8.69 -1.20
C THR A 124 -12.77 8.86 0.13
N ASN A 125 -13.31 7.78 0.69
CA ASN A 125 -14.13 7.79 1.89
C ASN A 125 -13.39 7.29 3.13
N CYS A 126 -12.27 6.57 2.96
CA CYS A 126 -11.53 5.95 4.06
C CYS A 126 -11.10 6.96 5.14
N ILE A 127 -10.74 8.18 4.73
CA ILE A 127 -10.31 9.26 5.62
C ILE A 127 -11.49 9.83 6.43
N GLN A 128 -12.63 10.08 5.77
CA GLN A 128 -13.82 10.58 6.45
C GLN A 128 -14.38 9.54 7.42
N LEU A 129 -14.33 8.26 7.02
CA LEU A 129 -14.73 7.15 7.87
C LEU A 129 -13.78 6.96 9.05
N LEU A 130 -12.47 7.13 8.86
CA LEU A 130 -11.51 7.08 9.96
C LEU A 130 -11.79 8.19 10.97
N GLU A 131 -11.97 9.43 10.51
CA GLU A 131 -12.35 10.57 11.36
C GLU A 131 -13.61 10.25 12.17
N PHE A 132 -14.63 9.69 11.52
CA PHE A 132 -15.85 9.24 12.19
C PHE A 132 -15.57 8.15 13.24
N TYR A 133 -14.88 7.06 12.89
CA TYR A 133 -14.68 5.94 13.81
C TYR A 133 -13.85 6.31 15.05
N MET A 134 -12.95 7.28 14.89
CA MET A 134 -12.15 7.85 15.97
C MET A 134 -13.01 8.64 16.95
N ASP A 135 -13.89 9.53 16.45
CA ASP A 135 -14.79 10.32 17.30
C ASP A 135 -15.70 9.42 18.17
N PHE A 136 -16.01 8.21 17.70
CA PHE A 136 -16.83 7.22 18.43
C PHE A 136 -16.05 6.13 19.19
N SER A 137 -14.70 6.16 19.16
CA SER A 137 -13.85 5.12 19.79
C SER A 137 -14.21 3.69 19.37
N TRP A 138 -14.60 3.48 18.11
CA TRP A 138 -15.00 2.16 17.59
C TRP A 138 -13.80 1.33 17.15
N ASN A 139 -13.14 0.70 18.12
CA ASN A 139 -11.88 -0.03 17.91
C ASN A 139 -11.91 -1.04 16.76
N ASP A 140 -12.99 -1.83 16.60
CA ASP A 140 -13.03 -2.88 15.58
C ASP A 140 -13.05 -2.32 14.15
N LYS A 141 -13.89 -1.31 13.88
CA LYS A 141 -13.97 -0.66 12.56
C LYS A 141 -12.79 0.27 12.28
N LEU A 142 -12.22 0.85 13.33
CA LEU A 142 -10.98 1.62 13.27
C LEU A 142 -9.84 0.72 12.78
N ILE A 143 -9.68 -0.48 13.34
CA ILE A 143 -8.67 -1.45 12.86
C ILE A 143 -8.91 -1.81 11.39
N GLU A 144 -10.15 -2.04 10.97
CA GLU A 144 -10.49 -2.32 9.57
C GLU A 144 -10.10 -1.16 8.63
N CYS A 145 -10.39 0.07 9.02
CA CYS A 145 -10.01 1.27 8.28
C CYS A 145 -8.50 1.46 8.24
N THR A 146 -7.83 1.34 9.37
CA THR A 146 -6.36 1.44 9.47
C THR A 146 -5.69 0.38 8.60
N ASN A 147 -6.24 -0.84 8.54
CA ASN A 147 -5.76 -1.90 7.64
C ASN A 147 -5.94 -1.51 6.17
N PHE A 148 -7.09 -0.96 5.79
CA PHE A 148 -7.37 -0.55 4.42
C PHE A 148 -6.48 0.64 3.99
N ILE A 149 -6.31 1.63 4.86
CA ILE A 149 -5.44 2.78 4.63
C ILE A 149 -3.98 2.33 4.50
N ALA A 150 -3.54 1.36 5.31
CA ALA A 150 -2.20 0.81 5.20
C ALA A 150 -1.96 0.10 3.85
N GLU A 151 -2.95 -0.66 3.36
CA GLU A 151 -2.88 -1.38 2.09
C GLU A 151 -2.88 -0.43 0.88
N HIS A 152 -3.62 0.68 0.95
CA HIS A 152 -3.74 1.68 -0.12
C HIS A 152 -2.94 2.97 0.14
N PHE A 153 -1.94 2.94 1.03
CA PHE A 153 -1.27 4.16 1.48
C PHE A 153 -0.65 4.98 0.32
N TYR A 154 -0.17 4.29 -0.72
CA TYR A 154 0.39 4.91 -1.92
C TYR A 154 -0.63 5.65 -2.80
N GLU A 155 -1.92 5.34 -2.67
CA GLU A 155 -3.01 5.94 -3.46
C GLU A 155 -3.66 7.13 -2.75
N ILE A 156 -3.42 7.27 -1.45
CA ILE A 156 -4.05 8.29 -0.62
C ILE A 156 -3.30 9.62 -0.73
N ASP A 157 -4.06 10.72 -0.84
CA ASP A 157 -3.49 12.07 -0.89
C ASP A 157 -2.78 12.43 0.42
N GLN A 158 -1.48 12.72 0.30
CA GLN A 158 -0.62 13.13 1.42
C GLN A 158 -1.16 14.38 2.15
N ASN A 159 -1.85 15.28 1.45
CA ASN A 159 -2.40 16.49 2.10
C ASN A 159 -3.54 16.15 3.07
N GLN A 160 -4.40 15.20 2.69
CA GLN A 160 -5.50 14.78 3.55
C GLN A 160 -4.97 14.01 4.77
N LEU A 161 -3.96 13.16 4.59
CA LEU A 161 -3.29 12.49 5.70
C LEU A 161 -2.68 13.50 6.68
N LYS A 162 -2.02 14.56 6.20
CA LYS A 162 -1.49 15.62 7.09
C LYS A 162 -2.56 16.26 7.97
N VAL A 163 -3.74 16.52 7.43
CA VAL A 163 -4.85 17.12 8.19
C VAL A 163 -5.32 16.18 9.30
N ILE A 164 -5.49 14.90 8.99
CA ILE A 164 -5.88 13.88 9.97
C ILE A 164 -4.81 13.72 11.04
N SER A 165 -3.54 13.63 10.65
CA SER A 165 -2.43 13.47 11.58
C SER A 165 -2.35 14.62 12.59
N LYS A 166 -2.63 15.86 12.15
CA LYS A 166 -2.75 17.01 13.06
C LYS A 166 -3.92 16.90 14.02
N LYS A 167 -5.07 16.38 13.56
CA LYS A 167 -6.28 16.26 14.37
C LYS A 167 -6.17 15.14 15.41
N PHE A 168 -5.59 14.00 15.05
CA PHE A 168 -5.63 12.77 15.85
C PHE A 168 -4.30 12.37 16.49
N GLY A 169 -3.20 13.07 16.16
CA GLY A 169 -1.89 12.85 16.76
C GLY A 169 -1.11 11.69 16.14
N VAL A 170 -0.03 11.32 16.82
CA VAL A 170 1.00 10.39 16.33
C VAL A 170 0.56 8.93 16.41
N ASP A 171 -0.23 8.56 17.41
CA ASP A 171 -0.62 7.17 17.70
C ASP A 171 -1.28 6.47 16.50
N ILE A 172 -2.09 7.19 15.73
CA ILE A 172 -2.77 6.63 14.55
C ILE A 172 -1.80 6.40 13.40
N LEU A 173 -0.87 7.31 13.17
CA LEU A 173 0.17 7.09 12.17
C LEU A 173 1.07 5.91 12.56
N GLU A 174 1.44 5.79 13.83
CA GLU A 174 2.17 4.63 14.32
C GLU A 174 1.40 3.32 14.08
N GLN A 175 0.08 3.32 14.29
CA GLN A 175 -0.75 2.14 14.03
C GLN A 175 -0.83 1.79 12.53
N ILE A 176 -0.88 2.79 11.66
CA ILE A 176 -0.88 2.61 10.20
C ILE A 176 0.48 2.06 9.74
N LEU A 177 1.59 2.67 10.17
CA LEU A 177 2.94 2.31 9.75
C LEU A 177 3.40 0.95 10.31
N ASN A 178 2.98 0.60 11.53
CA ASN A 178 3.25 -0.71 12.12
C ASN A 178 2.37 -1.84 11.56
N ASN A 179 1.43 -1.52 10.67
CA ASN A 179 0.53 -2.51 10.12
C ASN A 179 1.26 -3.50 9.21
N LYS A 180 0.93 -4.80 9.31
CA LYS A 180 1.53 -5.85 8.48
C LYS A 180 1.20 -5.71 6.99
N LYS A 181 0.06 -5.12 6.66
CA LYS A 181 -0.41 -4.91 5.28
C LYS A 181 0.04 -3.57 4.68
N PHE A 182 0.91 -2.84 5.37
CA PHE A 182 1.39 -1.55 4.91
C PHE A 182 2.19 -1.70 3.61
N GLU A 183 1.72 -1.06 2.54
CA GLU A 183 2.34 -1.07 1.22
C GLU A 183 2.69 0.36 0.77
N ILE A 184 3.96 0.57 0.42
CA ILE A 184 4.49 1.84 -0.09
C ILE A 184 5.22 1.61 -1.41
N THR A 185 5.21 2.64 -2.26
CA THR A 185 5.93 2.60 -3.55
C THR A 185 7.44 2.77 -3.38
N ASN A 186 7.87 3.60 -2.43
CA ASN A 186 9.28 3.76 -2.07
C ASN A 186 9.42 4.38 -0.66
N GLU A 187 10.50 4.01 0.04
CA GLU A 187 10.84 4.58 1.35
C GLU A 187 11.18 6.07 1.29
N ASP A 188 11.65 6.57 0.13
CA ASP A 188 11.92 7.99 -0.07
C ASP A 188 10.68 8.87 0.09
N SER A 189 9.52 8.41 -0.39
CA SER A 189 8.25 9.14 -0.31
C SER A 189 7.72 9.14 1.11
N LEU A 190 7.88 8.01 1.82
CA LEU A 190 7.54 7.92 3.24
C LEU A 190 8.42 8.85 4.08
N ALA A 191 9.73 8.82 3.84
CA ALA A 191 10.69 9.69 4.51
C ALA A 191 10.40 11.17 4.26
N LYS A 192 10.17 11.57 3.00
CA LYS A 192 9.80 12.96 2.67
C LYS A 192 8.47 13.37 3.30
N PHE A 193 7.50 12.47 3.37
CA PHE A 193 6.23 12.70 4.04
C PHE A 193 6.43 12.94 5.54
N ILE A 194 7.16 12.06 6.24
CA ILE A 194 7.44 12.20 7.68
C ILE A 194 8.28 13.45 7.97
N ILE A 195 9.29 13.76 7.15
CA ILE A 195 10.04 15.03 7.25
C ILE A 195 9.10 16.22 7.15
N SER A 196 8.14 16.18 6.22
CA SER A 196 7.19 17.29 6.04
C SER A 196 6.23 17.46 7.22
N LEU A 197 5.88 16.37 7.92
CA LEU A 197 5.11 16.42 9.17
C LEU A 197 5.95 16.92 10.33
N ALA A 198 7.16 16.39 10.48
CA ALA A 198 8.07 16.71 11.58
C ALA A 198 8.60 18.16 11.52
N ARG A 199 8.62 18.77 10.33
CA ARG A 199 8.89 20.22 10.16
C ARG A 199 7.79 21.11 10.75
N GLU A 200 6.56 20.61 10.83
CA GLU A 200 5.44 21.36 11.37
C GLU A 200 5.26 21.12 12.87
N ASP A 201 5.40 19.86 13.30
CA ASP A 201 5.38 19.47 14.71
C ASP A 201 6.42 18.38 15.00
N ILE A 202 7.32 18.67 15.94
CA ILE A 202 8.44 17.80 16.28
C ILE A 202 7.98 16.44 16.81
N VAL A 203 6.77 16.32 17.38
CA VAL A 203 6.28 15.07 17.98
C VAL A 203 6.20 13.94 16.93
N PHE A 204 6.04 14.28 15.65
CA PHE A 204 6.06 13.30 14.55
C PHE A 204 7.46 12.72 14.26
N SER A 205 8.52 13.14 14.97
CA SER A 205 9.86 12.57 14.81
C SER A 205 9.94 11.11 15.29
N SER A 206 9.09 10.68 16.22
CA SER A 206 9.05 9.27 16.65
C SER A 206 8.78 8.32 15.47
N LEU A 207 8.06 8.80 14.45
CA LEU A 207 7.73 8.03 13.26
C LEU A 207 8.95 7.65 12.42
N PHE A 208 10.10 8.33 12.59
CA PHE A 208 11.34 7.97 11.91
C PHE A 208 11.80 6.55 12.25
N GLU A 209 11.45 6.01 13.42
CA GLU A 209 11.75 4.62 13.80
C GLU A 209 11.09 3.58 12.87
N ASN A 210 10.00 3.96 12.19
CA ASN A 210 9.29 3.09 11.25
C ASN A 210 9.88 3.11 9.83
N ILE A 211 10.87 3.98 9.56
CA ILE A 211 11.47 4.15 8.23
C ILE A 211 12.64 3.18 8.05
N TYR A 212 12.68 2.51 6.91
CA TYR A 212 13.79 1.65 6.53
C TYR A 212 14.84 2.46 5.74
N PHE A 213 15.70 3.18 6.44
CA PHE A 213 16.74 4.02 5.83
C PHE A 213 17.69 3.31 4.85
N GLU A 214 17.78 1.97 4.91
CA GLU A 214 18.55 1.16 3.97
C GLU A 214 18.04 1.20 2.52
N PHE A 215 16.78 1.58 2.33
CA PHE A 215 16.16 1.74 1.01
C PHE A 215 15.93 3.21 0.60
N CYS A 216 16.37 4.16 1.43
CA CYS A 216 16.33 5.58 1.08
C CYS A 216 17.48 5.97 0.15
N SER A 217 17.24 6.90 -0.76
CA SER A 217 18.27 7.50 -1.60
C SER A 217 19.19 8.43 -0.80
N GLU A 218 20.38 8.67 -1.36
CA GLU A 218 21.36 9.59 -0.77
C GLU A 218 20.80 11.00 -0.57
N GLU A 219 19.91 11.46 -1.46
CA GLU A 219 19.27 12.77 -1.37
C GLU A 219 18.38 12.87 -0.13
N THR A 220 17.52 11.87 0.10
CA THR A 220 16.64 11.81 1.27
C THR A 220 17.44 11.74 2.58
N ILE A 221 18.54 10.97 2.61
CA ILE A 221 19.41 10.88 3.79
C ILE A 221 20.10 12.22 4.08
N ARG A 222 20.49 12.97 3.04
CA ARG A 222 21.05 14.32 3.20
C ARG A 222 20.01 15.30 3.71
N GLU A 223 18.79 15.28 3.16
CA GLU A 223 17.69 16.12 3.62
C GLU A 223 17.35 15.82 5.09
N MET A 224 17.40 14.54 5.47
CA MET A 224 17.21 14.11 6.85
C MET A 224 18.31 14.63 7.77
N LYS A 225 19.57 14.53 7.36
CA LYS A 225 20.71 15.07 8.11
C LYS A 225 20.57 16.57 8.37
N ASP A 226 20.08 17.32 7.38
CA ASP A 226 19.87 18.77 7.51
C ASP A 226 18.66 19.09 8.43
N PHE A 227 17.72 18.15 8.60
CA PHE A 227 16.57 18.28 9.47
C PHE A 227 16.85 17.94 10.95
N VAL A 228 17.87 17.12 11.24
CA VAL A 228 18.20 16.71 12.61
C VAL A 228 18.59 17.92 13.47
N ASN A 229 17.97 18.04 14.64
CA ASN A 229 18.21 19.07 15.64
C ASN A 229 18.44 18.43 17.04
N SER A 230 18.62 19.26 18.07
CA SER A 230 18.84 18.80 19.45
C SER A 230 17.68 18.01 20.06
N ASP A 231 16.49 18.11 19.47
CA ASP A 231 15.25 17.63 20.07
C ASP A 231 14.79 16.31 19.44
N ASN A 232 15.17 16.04 18.18
CA ASN A 232 14.80 14.83 17.45
C ASN A 232 15.96 13.87 17.15
N TYR A 233 17.21 14.21 17.53
CA TYR A 233 18.37 13.39 17.15
C TYR A 233 18.28 11.95 17.65
N GLN A 234 17.63 11.72 18.80
CA GLN A 234 17.55 10.39 19.40
C GLN A 234 16.74 9.43 18.50
N ASP A 235 15.56 9.86 18.04
CA ASP A 235 14.68 9.05 17.18
C ASP A 235 15.35 8.72 15.84
N VAL A 236 16.02 9.73 15.26
CA VAL A 236 16.71 9.58 13.98
C VAL A 236 17.95 8.69 14.11
N VAL A 237 18.71 8.83 15.20
CA VAL A 237 19.87 7.98 15.48
C VAL A 237 19.44 6.56 15.79
N ASN A 238 18.38 6.34 16.57
CA ASN A 238 17.83 5.00 16.84
C ASN A 238 17.47 4.31 15.52
N SER A 239 16.71 5.00 14.66
CA SER A 239 16.30 4.46 13.37
C SER A 239 17.48 4.18 12.42
N LEU A 240 18.50 5.05 12.40
CA LEU A 240 19.74 4.80 11.65
C LEU A 240 20.53 3.62 12.20
N VAL A 241 20.65 3.50 13.53
CA VAL A 241 21.33 2.38 14.20
C VAL A 241 20.60 1.08 13.89
N ASP A 242 19.28 1.07 13.99
CA ASP A 242 18.46 -0.10 13.69
C ASP A 242 18.56 -0.47 12.20
N SER A 243 18.60 0.51 11.30
CA SER A 243 18.86 0.27 9.88
C SER A 243 20.25 -0.32 9.65
N ILE A 244 21.28 0.16 10.34
CA ILE A 244 22.64 -0.40 10.24
C ILE A 244 22.67 -1.83 10.80
N ILE A 245 21.98 -2.11 11.91
CA ILE A 245 21.87 -3.46 12.48
C ILE A 245 21.17 -4.39 11.49
N ARG A 246 20.03 -3.97 10.90
CA ARG A 246 19.30 -4.72 9.88
C ARG A 246 20.14 -5.01 8.64
N SER A 247 20.87 -4.02 8.14
CA SER A 247 21.78 -4.18 6.99
C SER A 247 22.92 -5.20 7.22
N ARG A 248 23.22 -5.51 8.48
CA ARG A 248 24.30 -6.44 8.88
C ARG A 248 23.80 -7.83 9.27
N ASP A 249 22.48 -8.03 9.44
CA ASP A 249 21.90 -9.34 9.73
C ASP A 249 21.47 -10.06 8.43
N PRO A 250 22.17 -11.13 8.01
CA PRO A 250 21.85 -11.88 6.80
C PRO A 250 20.54 -12.70 6.87
N LYS A 251 19.79 -12.68 7.99
CA LYS A 251 18.55 -13.45 8.18
C LYS A 251 17.26 -12.64 8.21
N ASN A 252 17.31 -11.32 8.14
CA ASN A 252 16.08 -10.52 8.12
C ASN A 252 15.39 -10.62 6.76
N LYS A 253 14.12 -11.02 6.77
CA LYS A 253 13.26 -11.08 5.59
C LYS A 253 12.76 -9.66 5.29
N ASP A 254 13.12 -9.18 4.11
CA ASP A 254 12.72 -7.88 3.56
C ASP A 254 11.21 -7.64 3.62
N ARG A 255 10.80 -6.45 4.08
CA ARG A 255 9.46 -5.87 3.81
C ARG A 255 9.44 -5.03 2.51
N CYS A 256 10.55 -4.98 1.76
CA CYS A 256 10.63 -4.25 0.50
C CYS A 256 10.44 -5.19 -0.70
N CYS A 257 9.63 -4.80 -1.69
CA CYS A 257 9.43 -5.50 -2.96
C CYS A 257 10.67 -5.47 -3.90
N GLU A 258 11.87 -5.27 -3.36
CA GLU A 258 13.12 -5.49 -4.10
C GLU A 258 13.70 -6.85 -3.74
N LYS A 259 13.19 -7.90 -4.39
CA LYS A 259 13.93 -9.16 -4.44
C LYS A 259 15.22 -8.94 -5.21
N LYS A 260 16.29 -8.62 -4.49
CA LYS A 260 17.66 -8.66 -5.02
C LYS A 260 18.07 -10.12 -5.20
N VAL A 261 17.47 -10.81 -6.17
CA VAL A 261 17.83 -12.18 -6.53
C VAL A 261 19.17 -12.12 -7.26
N THR A 262 20.26 -12.33 -6.54
CA THR A 262 21.61 -12.31 -7.13
C THR A 262 21.99 -13.59 -7.86
N ASN A 263 21.09 -14.58 -8.00
CA ASN A 263 21.38 -15.80 -8.75
C ASN A 263 20.17 -16.24 -9.58
N TYR A 264 20.27 -16.09 -10.91
CA TYR A 264 19.45 -16.86 -11.85
C TYR A 264 20.39 -17.61 -12.79
N PHE A 265 20.93 -18.70 -12.27
CA PHE A 265 21.19 -19.90 -13.07
C PHE A 265 20.32 -20.97 -12.41
N GLU A 266 19.56 -21.73 -13.20
CA GLU A 266 18.46 -22.65 -12.80
C GLU A 266 17.04 -22.07 -12.96
N SER A 267 16.75 -21.65 -14.19
CA SER A 267 15.51 -21.05 -14.66
C SER A 267 14.23 -21.85 -14.35
N GLY A 268 13.49 -21.45 -13.31
CA GLY A 268 12.09 -21.85 -13.10
C GLY A 268 11.08 -20.94 -13.82
N ASN A 269 11.34 -19.63 -13.84
CA ASN A 269 10.36 -18.60 -14.25
C ASN A 269 10.64 -17.95 -15.62
N VAL A 270 11.20 -18.70 -16.56
CA VAL A 270 11.52 -18.21 -17.92
C VAL A 270 10.74 -19.01 -18.98
N VAL A 271 10.30 -18.34 -20.03
CA VAL A 271 9.81 -18.92 -21.28
C VAL A 271 10.90 -18.77 -22.34
N MET A 272 11.26 -19.88 -22.97
CA MET A 272 12.16 -19.88 -24.11
C MET A 272 11.34 -19.90 -25.40
N SER A 273 11.68 -19.04 -26.36
CA SER A 273 11.10 -19.02 -27.70
C SER A 273 12.21 -19.08 -28.75
N VAL A 274 11.92 -19.63 -29.93
CA VAL A 274 12.93 -19.87 -30.97
C VAL A 274 12.40 -19.49 -32.35
N SER A 275 13.29 -19.10 -33.25
CA SER A 275 12.92 -18.68 -34.61
C SER A 275 12.40 -19.82 -35.49
N SER A 276 12.94 -21.02 -35.32
CA SER A 276 12.59 -22.22 -36.07
C SER A 276 13.12 -23.46 -35.35
N ILE A 277 12.51 -24.62 -35.57
CA ILE A 277 12.93 -25.89 -34.97
C ILE A 277 13.41 -26.82 -36.09
N GLY A 278 14.69 -27.19 -36.04
CA GLY A 278 15.27 -28.25 -36.86
C GLY A 278 15.42 -29.56 -36.08
N SER A 279 15.81 -29.50 -34.80
CA SER A 279 15.85 -30.63 -33.86
C SER A 279 15.76 -30.14 -32.41
N GLY A 280 15.25 -30.98 -31.52
CA GLY A 280 14.99 -30.62 -30.12
C GLY A 280 13.74 -29.75 -29.93
N SER A 281 13.66 -29.02 -28.82
CA SER A 281 12.58 -28.07 -28.52
C SER A 281 13.13 -26.82 -27.82
N ALA A 282 12.35 -25.75 -27.70
CA ALA A 282 12.76 -24.58 -26.92
C ALA A 282 12.80 -24.90 -25.41
N GLU A 283 11.96 -25.81 -24.95
CA GLU A 283 11.77 -26.15 -23.53
C GLU A 283 12.96 -26.87 -22.89
N ILE A 284 13.84 -27.46 -23.70
CA ILE A 284 15.04 -28.14 -23.22
C ILE A 284 16.21 -27.17 -22.97
N ILE A 285 16.13 -25.94 -23.47
CA ILE A 285 17.15 -24.91 -23.22
C ILE A 285 17.10 -24.52 -21.74
N ASN A 286 18.27 -24.35 -21.12
CA ASN A 286 18.45 -24.09 -19.67
C ASN A 286 17.96 -25.22 -18.74
N LYS A 287 17.82 -26.45 -19.25
CA LYS A 287 17.64 -27.63 -18.39
C LYS A 287 18.95 -28.18 -17.82
N TYR A 288 20.09 -27.63 -18.25
CA TYR A 288 21.44 -28.04 -17.85
C TYR A 288 21.68 -29.56 -18.01
N ARG A 289 20.94 -30.19 -18.93
CA ARG A 289 21.07 -31.60 -19.27
C ARG A 289 22.26 -31.83 -20.20
N ASN A 290 22.88 -32.99 -20.06
CA ASN A 290 24.00 -33.40 -20.90
C ASN A 290 23.59 -34.45 -21.94
N ASP A 291 22.29 -34.58 -22.28
CA ASP A 291 21.78 -35.57 -23.24
C ASP A 291 20.81 -34.97 -24.28
N THR A 292 20.62 -33.65 -24.24
CA THR A 292 19.68 -32.92 -25.10
C THR A 292 20.31 -31.64 -25.63
N TYR A 293 19.88 -31.20 -26.80
CA TYR A 293 20.29 -29.92 -27.40
C TYR A 293 19.17 -29.39 -28.31
N PHE A 294 19.18 -28.08 -28.58
CA PHE A 294 18.31 -27.47 -29.57
C PHE A 294 19.10 -27.05 -30.82
N ILE A 295 18.53 -27.30 -32.01
CA ILE A 295 19.05 -26.84 -33.30
C ILE A 295 17.92 -26.16 -34.09
N SER A 296 18.19 -24.96 -34.61
CA SER A 296 17.29 -24.29 -35.56
C SER A 296 17.34 -24.90 -36.96
N GLN A 297 16.40 -24.53 -37.82
CA GLN A 297 16.54 -24.78 -39.25
C GLN A 297 17.74 -24.00 -39.82
N ASN A 298 18.23 -24.41 -40.99
CA ASN A 298 19.35 -23.75 -41.67
C ASN A 298 18.89 -22.43 -42.32
N ILE A 299 18.57 -21.44 -41.50
CA ILE A 299 18.00 -20.15 -41.90
C ILE A 299 18.85 -19.03 -41.29
N PRO A 300 19.30 -18.05 -42.09
CA PRO A 300 20.05 -16.89 -41.59
C PRO A 300 19.31 -16.14 -40.47
N ASN A 301 20.06 -15.56 -39.53
CA ASN A 301 19.51 -14.80 -38.40
C ASN A 301 18.60 -15.62 -37.49
N SER A 302 18.82 -16.94 -37.38
CA SER A 302 18.15 -17.76 -36.39
C SER A 302 18.41 -17.26 -34.97
N TRP A 303 17.40 -17.38 -34.11
CA TRP A 303 17.44 -16.77 -32.78
C TRP A 303 16.76 -17.61 -31.71
N VAL A 304 17.20 -17.39 -30.46
CA VAL A 304 16.57 -17.87 -29.23
C VAL A 304 16.27 -16.68 -28.34
N GLU A 305 15.04 -16.61 -27.84
CA GLU A 305 14.58 -15.61 -26.89
C GLU A 305 14.40 -16.22 -25.50
N TRP A 306 14.93 -15.52 -24.51
CA TRP A 306 14.78 -15.76 -23.09
C TRP A 306 13.85 -14.67 -22.55
N LYS A 307 12.69 -15.04 -22.01
CA LYS A 307 11.68 -14.10 -21.51
C LYS A 307 11.17 -14.48 -20.12
N LEU A 308 11.05 -13.52 -19.22
CA LEU A 308 10.47 -13.75 -17.89
C LEU A 308 8.97 -14.05 -17.98
N LYS A 309 8.49 -15.04 -17.20
CA LYS A 309 7.07 -15.45 -17.14
C LYS A 309 6.16 -14.46 -16.40
N GLN A 310 6.73 -13.71 -15.47
CA GLN A 310 6.01 -12.85 -14.53
C GLN A 310 6.26 -11.38 -14.88
N ASN A 311 5.51 -10.47 -14.26
CA ASN A 311 5.65 -9.01 -14.39
C ASN A 311 6.96 -8.51 -13.74
N TYR A 312 8.10 -8.98 -14.24
CA TYR A 312 9.42 -8.54 -13.80
C TYR A 312 10.22 -8.01 -14.98
N LEU A 313 11.01 -6.98 -14.70
CA LEU A 313 12.13 -6.52 -15.52
C LEU A 313 13.44 -7.02 -14.92
N ILE A 314 14.44 -7.18 -15.76
CA ILE A 314 15.79 -7.51 -15.35
C ILE A 314 16.78 -6.46 -15.86
N GLN A 315 17.61 -5.95 -14.97
CA GLN A 315 18.83 -5.22 -15.31
C GLN A 315 19.99 -6.23 -15.32
N PRO A 316 20.48 -6.64 -16.50
CA PRO A 316 21.43 -7.73 -16.62
C PRO A 316 22.84 -7.30 -16.17
N THR A 317 23.52 -8.17 -15.42
CA THR A 317 24.93 -8.02 -15.05
C THR A 317 25.82 -8.96 -15.85
N SER A 318 25.30 -10.10 -16.28
CA SER A 318 26.01 -11.05 -17.14
C SER A 318 25.05 -12.02 -17.81
N TYR A 319 25.53 -12.71 -18.84
CA TYR A 319 24.84 -13.86 -19.42
C TYR A 319 25.80 -15.01 -19.64
N ILE A 320 25.26 -16.22 -19.70
CA ILE A 320 26.01 -17.42 -20.07
C ILE A 320 25.48 -18.02 -21.37
N VAL A 321 26.36 -18.69 -22.09
CA VAL A 321 26.00 -19.48 -23.27
C VAL A 321 26.76 -20.79 -23.29
N ARG A 322 26.05 -21.86 -23.63
CA ARG A 322 26.64 -23.13 -24.07
C ARG A 322 25.99 -23.51 -25.38
N THR A 323 26.83 -23.71 -26.39
CA THR A 323 26.34 -24.07 -27.72
C THR A 323 26.05 -25.55 -27.78
N SER A 324 26.94 -26.37 -27.24
CA SER A 324 26.85 -27.81 -27.36
C SER A 324 27.24 -28.50 -26.06
N PRO A 325 26.44 -29.45 -25.57
CA PRO A 325 26.83 -30.37 -24.50
C PRO A 325 28.09 -31.18 -24.82
N ASN A 326 28.68 -31.84 -23.82
CA ASN A 326 29.95 -32.58 -23.95
C ASN A 326 29.82 -34.11 -24.14
N TYR A 327 28.61 -34.63 -24.38
CA TYR A 327 28.40 -36.07 -24.50
C TYR A 327 28.64 -36.64 -25.91
N MET A 328 28.73 -35.76 -26.93
CA MET A 328 28.99 -36.14 -28.31
C MET A 328 29.61 -34.97 -29.07
N SER A 329 30.46 -35.26 -30.07
CA SER A 329 31.06 -34.24 -30.93
C SER A 329 30.02 -33.57 -31.82
N PHE A 330 29.82 -32.27 -31.61
CA PHE A 330 28.90 -31.45 -32.40
C PHE A 330 29.63 -30.59 -33.43
N ILE A 331 29.13 -30.58 -34.66
CA ILE A 331 29.74 -29.85 -35.78
C ILE A 331 29.15 -28.45 -36.02
N ASN A 332 28.09 -28.02 -35.32
CA ASN A 332 27.37 -26.75 -35.58
C ASN A 332 27.59 -25.64 -34.52
N LYS A 333 28.78 -25.54 -33.94
CA LYS A 333 29.14 -24.60 -32.86
C LYS A 333 29.00 -23.13 -33.30
N LEU A 334 28.28 -22.35 -32.49
CA LEU A 334 28.06 -20.92 -32.71
C LEU A 334 29.39 -20.14 -32.69
N ARG A 335 29.55 -19.21 -33.65
CA ARG A 335 30.74 -18.36 -33.77
C ARG A 335 30.47 -16.88 -33.58
N SER A 336 29.42 -16.38 -34.21
CA SER A 336 29.11 -14.95 -34.24
C SER A 336 27.64 -14.74 -33.92
N TRP A 337 27.39 -13.90 -32.92
CA TRP A 337 26.03 -13.58 -32.49
C TRP A 337 25.96 -12.18 -31.90
N LYS A 338 24.74 -11.68 -31.80
CA LYS A 338 24.41 -10.52 -30.98
C LYS A 338 23.35 -10.89 -29.95
N VAL A 339 23.35 -10.18 -28.84
CA VAL A 339 22.30 -10.25 -27.84
C VAL A 339 21.56 -8.92 -27.86
N GLU A 340 20.25 -8.99 -28.03
CA GLU A 340 19.34 -7.84 -27.99
C GLU A 340 18.44 -7.94 -26.77
N GLY A 341 18.22 -6.83 -26.06
CA GLY A 341 17.26 -6.74 -24.98
C GLY A 341 16.04 -5.92 -25.38
N LEU A 342 14.84 -6.37 -25.03
CA LEU A 342 13.58 -5.65 -25.22
C LEU A 342 13.22 -4.90 -23.93
N THR A 343 13.06 -3.59 -24.00
CA THR A 343 12.65 -2.75 -22.86
C THR A 343 11.14 -2.75 -22.67
N ILE A 344 10.66 -2.25 -21.52
CA ILE A 344 9.22 -2.10 -21.25
C ILE A 344 8.52 -1.16 -22.25
N ASN A 345 9.25 -0.20 -22.81
CA ASN A 345 8.74 0.73 -23.82
C ASN A 345 8.66 0.11 -25.22
N GLY A 346 9.00 -1.17 -25.38
CA GLY A 346 9.05 -1.86 -26.68
C GLY A 346 10.28 -1.53 -27.52
N GLU A 347 11.26 -0.81 -26.97
CA GLU A 347 12.53 -0.53 -27.66
C GLU A 347 13.47 -1.74 -27.55
N THR A 348 14.06 -2.13 -28.68
CA THR A 348 15.09 -3.19 -28.74
C THR A 348 16.48 -2.58 -28.78
N LYS A 349 17.35 -2.97 -27.83
CA LYS A 349 18.74 -2.50 -27.75
C LYS A 349 19.73 -3.65 -27.88
N VAL A 350 20.80 -3.47 -28.66
CA VAL A 350 21.89 -4.46 -28.73
C VAL A 350 22.77 -4.31 -27.49
N ILE A 351 22.78 -5.31 -26.62
CA ILE A 351 23.51 -5.27 -25.34
C ILE A 351 24.88 -5.95 -25.40
N HIS A 352 25.09 -6.85 -26.37
CA HIS A 352 26.38 -7.49 -26.57
C HIS A 352 26.53 -8.02 -28.00
N LYS A 353 27.75 -8.03 -28.54
CA LYS A 353 28.07 -8.59 -29.86
C LYS A 353 29.37 -9.37 -29.81
N VAL A 354 29.33 -10.59 -30.31
CA VAL A 354 30.48 -11.49 -30.39
C VAL A 354 30.72 -11.89 -31.83
N SER A 355 31.98 -11.90 -32.25
CA SER A 355 32.38 -12.28 -33.62
C SER A 355 33.49 -13.31 -33.55
N ASN A 356 33.35 -14.38 -34.33
CA ASN A 356 34.35 -15.45 -34.48
C ASN A 356 34.84 -16.06 -33.15
N SER A 357 33.93 -16.24 -32.20
CA SER A 357 34.23 -16.91 -30.94
C SER A 357 34.59 -18.39 -31.17
N LEU A 358 35.63 -18.83 -30.48
CA LEU A 358 36.02 -20.23 -30.38
C LEU A 358 35.46 -20.78 -29.06
N LEU A 359 34.23 -21.29 -29.09
CA LEU A 359 33.63 -21.99 -27.96
C LEU A 359 34.03 -23.48 -27.99
N ASN A 360 34.54 -23.96 -26.86
CA ASN A 360 34.84 -25.37 -26.69
C ASN A 360 33.56 -26.18 -26.43
N GLU A 361 33.65 -27.49 -26.65
CA GLU A 361 32.54 -28.39 -26.38
C GLU A 361 32.27 -28.49 -24.87
N GLY A 362 31.00 -28.44 -24.47
CA GLY A 362 30.61 -28.42 -23.07
C GLY A 362 30.87 -27.10 -22.33
N GLU A 363 31.57 -26.14 -22.96
CA GLU A 363 31.95 -24.89 -22.32
C GLU A 363 30.71 -24.01 -22.08
N ILE A 364 30.43 -23.73 -20.81
CA ILE A 364 29.55 -22.64 -20.41
C ILE A 364 30.43 -21.39 -20.31
N ARG A 365 30.31 -20.50 -21.29
CA ARG A 365 31.04 -19.23 -21.28
C ARG A 365 30.17 -18.12 -20.72
N LYS A 366 30.71 -17.38 -19.76
CA LYS A 366 30.11 -16.19 -19.16
C LYS A 366 30.61 -14.91 -19.86
N TYR A 367 29.71 -13.97 -20.05
CA TYR A 367 30.00 -12.63 -20.55
C TYR A 367 29.37 -11.59 -19.63
N ASP A 368 30.16 -10.63 -19.16
CA ASP A 368 29.66 -9.53 -18.35
C ASP A 368 28.93 -8.51 -19.22
N ILE A 369 27.83 -7.96 -18.70
CA ILE A 369 27.02 -6.94 -19.35
C ILE A 369 27.07 -5.69 -18.49
N ILE A 370 27.38 -4.55 -19.13
CA ILE A 370 27.31 -3.23 -18.51
C ILE A 370 26.11 -2.52 -19.11
N SER A 371 25.00 -2.49 -18.38
CA SER A 371 23.80 -1.75 -18.78
C SER A 371 23.05 -1.18 -17.58
N ASN A 372 22.55 0.04 -17.74
CA ASN A 372 21.63 0.70 -16.80
C ASN A 372 20.16 0.48 -17.17
N ASP A 373 19.90 -0.09 -18.35
CA ASP A 373 18.55 -0.34 -18.84
C ASP A 373 17.94 -1.59 -18.19
N LYS A 374 16.62 -1.58 -18.07
CA LYS A 374 15.79 -2.70 -17.58
C LYS A 374 15.07 -3.35 -18.78
N PHE A 375 15.09 -4.69 -18.84
CA PHE A 375 14.59 -5.45 -19.97
C PHE A 375 13.55 -6.50 -19.56
N VAL A 376 12.62 -6.79 -20.47
CA VAL A 376 11.55 -7.81 -20.34
C VAL A 376 12.02 -9.16 -20.91
N SER A 377 12.77 -9.13 -22.01
CA SER A 377 13.32 -10.32 -22.67
C SER A 377 14.66 -10.03 -23.32
N PHE A 378 15.39 -11.11 -23.62
CA PHE A 378 16.64 -11.06 -24.37
C PHE A 378 16.62 -12.05 -25.52
N LYS A 379 17.17 -11.65 -26.67
CA LYS A 379 17.26 -12.47 -27.86
C LYS A 379 18.72 -12.64 -28.27
N LEU A 380 19.19 -13.88 -28.31
CA LEU A 380 20.44 -14.25 -28.94
C LEU A 380 20.17 -14.53 -30.42
N ILE A 381 20.85 -13.80 -31.31
CA ILE A 381 20.68 -13.91 -32.76
C ILE A 381 22.01 -14.30 -33.37
N GLN A 382 22.04 -15.41 -34.10
CA GLN A 382 23.21 -15.81 -34.88
C GLN A 382 23.39 -14.84 -36.06
N THR A 383 24.50 -14.12 -36.09
CA THR A 383 24.75 -13.07 -37.11
C THR A 383 25.69 -13.52 -38.23
N GLY A 384 26.22 -14.72 -38.14
CA GLY A 384 27.09 -15.30 -39.16
C GLY A 384 27.07 -16.82 -39.07
N LYS A 385 27.71 -17.47 -40.05
CA LYS A 385 27.72 -18.93 -40.14
C LYS A 385 28.45 -19.58 -38.96
N ASN A 386 28.01 -20.78 -38.59
CA ASN A 386 28.65 -21.60 -37.56
C ASN A 386 29.99 -22.18 -38.07
N ASN A 387 30.67 -22.98 -37.25
CA ASN A 387 31.96 -23.58 -37.61
C ASN A 387 31.93 -24.58 -38.79
N ASP A 388 30.74 -25.03 -39.20
CA ASP A 388 30.51 -25.92 -40.35
C ASP A 388 29.81 -25.19 -41.52
N ASN A 389 29.94 -23.85 -41.55
CA ASN A 389 29.47 -23.01 -42.65
C ASN A 389 27.93 -23.06 -42.89
N HIS A 390 27.17 -23.38 -41.84
CA HIS A 390 25.70 -23.38 -41.83
C HIS A 390 25.11 -22.24 -40.99
N ASP A 391 23.84 -21.92 -41.24
CA ASP A 391 23.02 -20.97 -40.48
C ASP A 391 22.20 -21.67 -39.38
N LYS A 392 22.60 -22.90 -39.02
CA LYS A 392 22.00 -23.65 -37.91
C LYS A 392 22.51 -23.12 -36.56
N LEU A 393 21.61 -22.63 -35.73
CA LEU A 393 21.87 -22.22 -34.37
C LEU A 393 21.74 -23.43 -33.44
N LEU A 394 22.89 -23.92 -32.96
CA LEU A 394 23.00 -24.98 -31.97
C LEU A 394 23.25 -24.34 -30.59
N ILE A 395 22.34 -24.57 -29.64
CA ILE A 395 22.41 -24.00 -28.29
C ILE A 395 21.61 -24.87 -27.30
N ASP A 396 22.10 -24.99 -26.07
CA ASP A 396 21.40 -25.69 -24.99
C ASP A 396 21.37 -24.90 -23.68
N VAL A 397 22.26 -23.92 -23.50
CA VAL A 397 22.21 -22.96 -22.39
C VAL A 397 22.29 -21.54 -22.93
N PHE A 398 21.34 -20.70 -22.51
CA PHE A 398 21.30 -19.25 -22.71
C PHE A 398 20.55 -18.63 -21.53
N ASP A 399 21.27 -18.12 -20.53
CA ASP A 399 20.68 -17.69 -19.26
C ASP A 399 21.33 -16.38 -18.76
N PHE A 400 20.61 -15.64 -17.92
CA PHE A 400 21.02 -14.30 -17.47
C PHE A 400 21.07 -14.17 -15.96
N SER A 401 22.07 -13.43 -15.46
CA SER A 401 22.09 -12.91 -14.10
C SER A 401 21.82 -11.40 -14.12
N GLY A 402 21.17 -10.88 -13.09
CA GLY A 402 20.89 -9.45 -13.00
C GLY A 402 20.06 -9.08 -11.79
N LYS A 403 19.74 -7.79 -11.66
CA LYS A 403 18.78 -7.29 -10.67
C LYS A 403 17.37 -7.40 -11.24
N LEU A 404 16.42 -7.92 -10.48
CA LEU A 404 15.01 -8.01 -10.86
C LEU A 404 14.23 -6.82 -10.29
N PHE A 405 13.21 -6.37 -11.03
CA PHE A 405 12.29 -5.31 -10.65
C PHE A 405 10.87 -5.74 -10.99
N GLU A 406 9.94 -5.61 -10.06
CA GLU A 406 8.51 -5.86 -10.33
C GLU A 406 7.90 -4.70 -11.12
N ILE A 407 6.93 -5.01 -12.01
CA ILE A 407 6.20 -4.04 -12.84
C ILE A 407 4.83 -3.77 -12.25
#